data_AF-A0AAP3ETR3-F1
#
_entry.id   AF-A0AAP3ETR3-F1
#
_cell.length_a   1.000
_cell.length_b   1.000
_cell.length_c   1.000
_cell.angle_alpha   90.00
_cell.angle_beta   90.00
_cell.angle_gamma   90.00
#
_symmetry.space_group_name_H-M   'P 1'
#
loop_
_entity.id
_entity.type
_entity.pdbx_description
1 polymer ?
#
loop_
_entity_poly.entity_id
_entity_poly.type
_entity_poly.pdbx_seq_one_letter_code
_entity_poly.pdbx_strand_id
1 'polypeptide(L)'
;MIYPAVGNCWRYRQDEMFRIFSGWTEYTLRDLDDADQRARVCGVPAEDVKPGVQALVLTKPLAQARRDAETVYARGQWPRFYFTKGGLGGVRRKTYLDSVGGALPTNLWTYDEAGHTDGAKKEIRAIFDGRVAFDTPKPTRLVERILAIASQPGDLILDSFAGSGTTGQAVLNLNRQDGGDRRVILVELGDYAESVTAERLRRTIRGYQDTRVEEHVLFDQKLTLAALKRGADVVSEATEVYEQARGSYTKVSRPAVVTTVKGKTGTASVRVVATQEHERDVSGTGGSFSYYELGAPLLVGEDLNPALALEQLREYVWYTSTSTPYRPGADAVFPDFLGVHQDVAYFFAYDPGATTTLSREYLAAIPAACRAESYVVYADACSLTEQQLAGLNVTFKKITRDIVRL
;
A
#
# COMPACT_ATOMS: atom_id res chain seq x y z
N MET A 1 -34.16 28.56 10.72
CA MET A 1 -34.59 27.60 9.68
C MET A 1 -33.34 26.99 9.07
N ILE A 2 -33.29 25.68 8.85
CA ILE A 2 -32.12 25.01 8.25
C ILE A 2 -32.54 24.50 6.88
N TYR A 3 -31.79 24.89 5.85
CA TYR A 3 -31.94 24.36 4.50
C TYR A 3 -30.71 23.52 4.13
N PRO A 4 -30.83 22.56 3.20
CA PRO A 4 -29.67 21.97 2.55
C PRO A 4 -28.78 23.07 1.92
N ALA A 5 -27.48 22.81 1.85
CA ALA A 5 -26.57 23.69 1.11
C ALA A 5 -26.89 23.65 -0.40
N VAL A 6 -26.44 24.68 -1.13
CA VAL A 6 -26.53 24.77 -2.60
C VAL A 6 -26.15 23.42 -3.24
N GLY A 7 -26.97 22.96 -4.18
CA GLY A 7 -26.75 21.69 -4.91
C GLY A 7 -27.01 20.41 -4.12
N ASN A 8 -27.56 20.48 -2.90
CA ASN A 8 -27.87 19.33 -2.07
C ASN A 8 -29.38 19.21 -1.78
N CYS A 9 -29.84 18.00 -1.49
CA CYS A 9 -31.19 17.73 -0.98
C CYS A 9 -31.10 17.01 0.39
N TRP A 10 -32.23 16.94 1.10
CA TRP A 10 -32.30 16.11 2.30
C TRP A 10 -32.04 14.64 1.96
N ARG A 11 -31.20 13.97 2.74
CA ARG A 11 -30.76 12.59 2.46
C ARG A 11 -31.90 11.55 2.53
N TYR A 12 -32.91 11.80 3.36
CA TYR A 12 -34.06 10.91 3.53
C TYR A 12 -35.37 11.65 3.22
N ARG A 13 -36.41 10.86 2.97
CA ARG A 13 -37.78 11.37 2.77
C ARG A 13 -38.27 12.14 3.99
N GLN A 14 -39.22 13.06 3.77
CA GLN A 14 -39.70 13.99 4.78
C GLN A 14 -40.33 13.29 6.01
N ASP A 15 -41.05 12.19 5.80
CA ASP A 15 -41.64 11.37 6.85
C ASP A 15 -40.57 10.76 7.78
N GLU A 16 -39.48 10.28 7.19
CA GLU A 16 -38.36 9.73 7.94
C GLU A 16 -37.59 10.82 8.69
N MET A 17 -37.39 11.98 8.05
CA MET A 17 -36.79 13.15 8.68
C MET A 17 -37.64 13.63 9.86
N PHE A 18 -38.95 13.74 9.68
CA PHE A 18 -39.91 14.08 10.73
C PHE A 18 -39.79 13.12 11.91
N ARG A 19 -39.85 11.81 11.66
CA ARG A 19 -39.74 10.77 12.70
C ARG A 19 -38.43 10.88 13.48
N ILE A 20 -37.30 11.11 12.81
CA ILE A 20 -35.98 11.21 13.47
C ILE A 20 -35.89 12.48 14.33
N PHE A 21 -36.28 13.64 13.80
CA PHE A 21 -36.20 14.90 14.53
C PHE A 21 -37.20 14.97 15.68
N SER A 22 -38.38 14.37 15.54
CA SER A 22 -39.36 14.21 16.62
C SER A 22 -38.84 13.37 17.80
N GLY A 23 -37.73 12.66 17.64
CA GLY A 23 -37.03 12.00 18.74
C GLY A 23 -36.24 12.93 19.66
N TRP A 24 -36.02 14.20 19.28
CA TRP A 24 -35.34 15.22 20.09
C TRP A 24 -36.30 16.10 20.88
N THR A 25 -37.39 16.51 20.24
CA THR A 25 -38.50 17.29 20.81
C THR A 25 -39.67 17.20 19.83
N GLU A 26 -40.79 17.84 20.13
CA GLU A 26 -41.97 17.77 19.29
C GLU A 26 -41.87 18.72 18.09
N TYR A 27 -42.10 18.17 16.89
CA TYR A 27 -42.15 18.91 15.63
C TYR A 27 -43.51 18.72 14.96
N THR A 28 -43.86 19.64 14.08
CA THR A 28 -45.00 19.54 13.16
C THR A 28 -44.56 19.90 11.74
N LEU A 29 -45.31 19.43 10.75
CA LEU A 29 -45.12 19.79 9.35
C LEU A 29 -46.03 20.97 9.01
N ARG A 30 -45.43 22.07 8.53
CA ARG A 30 -46.18 23.28 8.17
C ARG A 30 -45.63 23.88 6.89
N ASP A 31 -46.50 24.29 5.98
CA ASP A 31 -46.10 25.13 4.87
C ASP A 31 -45.76 26.54 5.39
N LEU A 32 -44.59 27.04 5.03
CA LEU A 32 -44.09 28.34 5.47
C LEU A 32 -44.15 29.40 4.38
N ASP A 33 -44.63 29.03 3.18
CA ASP A 33 -44.67 29.92 2.02
C ASP A 33 -43.28 30.53 1.72
N ASP A 34 -42.24 29.71 1.84
CA ASP A 34 -40.83 30.08 1.78
C ASP A 34 -40.16 29.68 0.45
N ALA A 35 -40.93 29.54 -0.62
CA ALA A 35 -40.44 29.09 -1.93
C ALA A 35 -39.31 29.97 -2.48
N ASP A 36 -39.46 31.30 -2.44
CA ASP A 36 -38.44 32.25 -2.90
C ASP A 36 -37.15 32.16 -2.08
N GLN A 37 -37.27 31.93 -0.78
CA GLN A 37 -36.13 31.79 0.11
C GLN A 37 -35.39 30.47 -0.17
N ARG A 38 -36.11 29.37 -0.45
CA ARG A 38 -35.52 28.09 -0.86
C ARG A 38 -34.80 28.20 -2.20
N ALA A 39 -35.41 28.87 -3.17
CA ALA A 39 -34.83 29.12 -4.48
C ALA A 39 -33.46 29.81 -4.34
N ARG A 40 -33.43 30.89 -3.56
CA ARG A 40 -32.20 31.65 -3.25
C ARG A 40 -31.13 30.80 -2.58
N VAL A 41 -31.49 30.02 -1.56
CA VAL A 41 -30.51 29.21 -0.79
C VAL A 41 -30.00 28.01 -1.58
N CYS A 42 -30.85 27.40 -2.40
CA CYS A 42 -30.48 26.24 -3.21
C CYS A 42 -29.77 26.64 -4.51
N GLY A 43 -29.82 27.92 -4.89
CA GLY A 43 -29.22 28.44 -6.13
C GLY A 43 -29.98 28.04 -7.38
N VAL A 44 -31.32 27.93 -7.29
CA VAL A 44 -32.21 27.53 -8.40
C VAL A 44 -33.26 28.61 -8.66
N PRO A 45 -33.82 28.71 -9.89
CA PRO A 45 -34.97 29.57 -10.17
C PRO A 45 -36.18 29.27 -9.28
N ALA A 46 -37.00 30.28 -8.99
CA ALA A 46 -38.14 30.11 -8.08
C ALA A 46 -39.23 29.21 -8.66
N GLU A 47 -39.38 29.23 -9.99
CA GLU A 47 -40.27 28.35 -10.75
C GLU A 47 -39.91 26.86 -10.65
N ASP A 48 -38.64 26.55 -10.38
CA ASP A 48 -38.14 25.17 -10.23
C ASP A 48 -38.35 24.64 -8.79
N VAL A 49 -38.75 25.50 -7.84
CA VAL A 49 -39.04 25.09 -6.48
C VAL A 49 -40.45 24.51 -6.39
N LYS A 50 -40.54 23.24 -5.97
CA LYS A 50 -41.83 22.58 -5.76
C LYS A 50 -42.68 23.32 -4.71
N PRO A 51 -43.89 23.79 -5.06
CA PRO A 51 -44.79 24.42 -4.09
C PRO A 51 -45.35 23.40 -3.10
N GLY A 52 -45.81 23.86 -1.93
CA GLY A 52 -46.46 23.00 -0.93
C GLY A 52 -45.53 22.10 -0.11
N VAL A 53 -44.21 22.24 -0.25
CA VAL A 53 -43.25 21.43 0.52
C VAL A 53 -43.25 21.92 1.98
N GLN A 54 -43.71 21.06 2.89
CA GLN A 54 -43.83 21.38 4.31
C GLN A 54 -42.46 21.45 5.01
N ALA A 55 -42.28 22.42 5.91
CA ALA A 55 -41.11 22.52 6.76
C ALA A 55 -41.32 21.78 8.10
N LEU A 56 -40.23 21.30 8.69
CA LEU A 56 -40.20 20.81 10.07
C LEU A 56 -40.13 22.00 11.03
N VAL A 57 -41.19 22.21 11.80
CA VAL A 57 -41.33 23.35 12.71
C VAL A 57 -41.51 22.87 14.14
N LEU A 58 -40.85 23.52 15.10
CA LEU A 58 -41.06 23.25 16.52
C LEU A 58 -42.49 23.57 16.92
N THR A 59 -43.16 22.66 17.64
CA THR A 59 -44.50 22.94 18.20
C THR A 59 -44.41 23.81 19.45
N LYS A 60 -43.30 23.73 20.17
CA LYS A 60 -43.05 24.43 21.44
C LYS A 60 -42.11 25.63 21.26
N PRO A 61 -42.13 26.61 22.17
CA PRO A 61 -41.13 27.66 22.20
C PRO A 61 -39.71 27.12 22.27
N LEU A 62 -38.76 27.80 21.62
CA LEU A 62 -37.38 27.36 21.47
C LEU A 62 -36.73 26.98 22.81
N ALA A 63 -36.99 27.73 23.88
CA ALA A 63 -36.43 27.44 25.20
C ALA A 63 -36.89 26.08 25.75
N GLN A 64 -38.14 25.71 25.53
CA GLN A 64 -38.67 24.41 25.97
C GLN A 64 -38.18 23.28 25.06
N ALA A 65 -38.24 23.47 23.74
CA ALA A 65 -37.69 22.53 22.77
C ALA A 65 -36.22 22.22 23.02
N ARG A 66 -35.44 23.23 23.41
CA ARG A 66 -34.03 23.09 23.78
C ARG A 66 -33.85 22.22 25.04
N ARG A 67 -34.66 22.41 26.09
CA ARG A 67 -34.61 21.57 27.30
C ARG A 67 -34.94 20.11 27.01
N ASP A 68 -35.96 19.88 26.19
CA ASP A 68 -36.32 18.53 25.73
C ASP A 68 -35.12 17.87 25.02
N ALA A 69 -34.51 18.59 24.07
CA ALA A 69 -33.35 18.10 23.32
C ALA A 69 -32.10 17.91 24.18
N GLU A 70 -31.83 18.78 25.16
CA GLU A 70 -30.73 18.66 26.13
C GLU A 70 -30.91 17.41 27.02
N THR A 71 -32.16 17.08 27.38
CA THR A 71 -32.48 15.85 28.13
C THR A 71 -32.16 14.60 27.30
N VAL A 72 -32.56 14.57 26.02
CA VAL A 72 -32.22 13.48 25.09
C VAL A 72 -30.71 13.40 24.87
N TYR A 73 -30.05 14.56 24.79
CA TYR A 73 -28.60 14.64 24.63
C TYR A 73 -27.87 14.02 25.82
N ALA A 74 -28.27 14.37 27.05
CA ALA A 74 -27.67 13.83 28.27
C ALA A 74 -27.89 12.31 28.42
N ARG A 75 -29.01 11.78 27.93
CA ARG A 75 -29.32 10.33 27.95
C ARG A 75 -28.40 9.49 27.06
N GLY A 76 -27.77 10.08 26.04
CA GLY A 76 -26.82 9.38 25.13
C GLY A 76 -27.47 8.50 24.03
N GLN A 77 -28.69 8.02 24.23
CA GLN A 77 -29.47 7.30 23.19
C GLN A 77 -30.09 8.29 22.18
N TRP A 78 -29.22 8.91 21.38
CA TRP A 78 -29.61 9.93 20.41
C TRP A 78 -30.38 9.34 19.22
N PRO A 79 -31.30 10.09 18.59
CA PRO A 79 -31.83 9.77 17.27
C PRO A 79 -30.74 9.65 16.19
N ARG A 80 -31.10 9.11 15.01
CA ARG A 80 -30.16 8.83 13.91
C ARG A 80 -29.38 10.06 13.44
N PHE A 81 -30.02 11.23 13.46
CA PHE A 81 -29.35 12.52 13.33
C PHE A 81 -29.15 13.13 14.70
N TYR A 82 -27.97 13.73 14.92
CA TYR A 82 -27.62 14.37 16.18
C TYR A 82 -26.87 15.68 15.94
N PHE A 83 -26.93 16.57 16.93
CA PHE A 83 -26.28 17.87 16.88
C PHE A 83 -24.87 17.79 17.47
N THR A 84 -23.89 18.31 16.75
CA THR A 84 -22.50 18.33 17.22
C THR A 84 -22.24 19.47 18.20
N LYS A 85 -21.08 19.44 18.89
CA LYS A 85 -20.63 20.49 19.83
C LYS A 85 -21.69 20.86 20.90
N GLY A 86 -22.35 19.87 21.49
CA GLY A 86 -23.36 20.12 22.53
C GLY A 86 -24.56 20.93 22.05
N GLY A 87 -24.96 20.79 20.79
CA GLY A 87 -26.08 21.52 20.19
C GLY A 87 -25.70 22.82 19.48
N LEU A 88 -24.44 23.26 19.57
CA LEU A 88 -23.95 24.48 18.90
C LEU A 88 -23.33 24.22 17.52
N GLY A 89 -23.16 22.96 17.15
CA GLY A 89 -22.63 22.54 15.85
C GLY A 89 -23.71 22.09 14.87
N GLY A 90 -23.31 21.73 13.66
CA GLY A 90 -24.22 21.20 12.64
C GLY A 90 -24.78 19.82 12.96
N VAL A 91 -25.78 19.41 12.18
CA VAL A 91 -26.40 18.08 12.24
C VAL A 91 -25.50 17.04 11.58
N ARG A 92 -25.27 15.91 12.25
CA ARG A 92 -24.52 14.76 11.72
C ARG A 92 -25.36 13.49 11.80
N ARG A 93 -25.09 12.55 10.89
CA ARG A 93 -25.73 11.23 10.84
C ARG A 93 -24.88 10.22 11.60
N LYS A 94 -25.52 9.39 12.43
CA LYS A 94 -24.89 8.18 12.96
C LYS A 94 -24.82 7.11 11.88
N THR A 95 -23.65 6.50 11.73
CA THR A 95 -23.44 5.28 10.98
C THR A 95 -23.05 4.22 12.00
N TYR A 96 -23.76 3.10 12.04
CA TYR A 96 -23.53 2.04 13.01
C TYR A 96 -22.54 1.02 12.42
N LEU A 97 -21.61 0.51 13.23
CA LEU A 97 -20.50 -0.34 12.75
C LEU A 97 -20.98 -1.64 12.10
N ASP A 98 -22.03 -2.24 12.65
CA ASP A 98 -22.73 -3.43 12.12
C ASP A 98 -23.26 -3.21 10.70
N SER A 99 -23.69 -1.99 10.36
CA SER A 99 -24.25 -1.65 9.06
C SER A 99 -23.21 -1.43 7.95
N VAL A 100 -21.92 -1.29 8.30
CA VAL A 100 -20.85 -0.97 7.34
C VAL A 100 -19.62 -1.89 7.45
N GLY A 101 -19.71 -2.98 8.23
CA GLY A 101 -18.65 -3.97 8.35
C GLY A 101 -17.38 -3.47 9.06
N GLY A 102 -17.45 -2.34 9.77
CA GLY A 102 -16.31 -1.74 10.47
C GLY A 102 -16.18 -0.22 10.31
N ALA A 103 -15.07 0.34 10.79
CA ALA A 103 -14.78 1.75 10.62
C ALA A 103 -14.34 2.03 9.17
N LEU A 104 -15.07 2.89 8.47
CA LEU A 104 -14.68 3.35 7.14
C LEU A 104 -13.36 4.14 7.23
N PRO A 105 -12.39 3.90 6.33
CA PRO A 105 -11.15 4.63 6.33
C PRO A 105 -11.38 6.12 6.08
N THR A 106 -10.72 6.96 6.87
CA THR A 106 -10.71 8.42 6.72
C THR A 106 -9.41 8.87 6.04
N ASN A 107 -9.30 10.16 5.74
CA ASN A 107 -8.13 10.76 5.08
C ASN A 107 -6.92 11.00 6.01
N LEU A 108 -7.07 10.78 7.32
CA LEU A 108 -5.99 10.91 8.31
C LEU A 108 -5.91 9.62 9.11
N TRP A 109 -4.78 8.91 9.01
CA TRP A 109 -4.48 7.74 9.85
C TRP A 109 -3.46 8.14 10.89
N THR A 110 -3.76 7.85 12.15
CA THR A 110 -2.87 8.18 13.27
C THR A 110 -1.73 7.18 13.37
N TYR A 111 -0.68 7.53 14.12
CA TYR A 111 0.41 6.60 14.41
C TYR A 111 -0.07 5.35 15.17
N ASP A 112 -1.13 5.49 15.98
CA ASP A 112 -1.75 4.37 16.70
C ASP A 112 -2.40 3.37 15.73
N GLU A 113 -2.90 3.84 14.58
CA GLU A 113 -3.54 3.01 13.56
C GLU A 113 -2.54 2.45 12.55
N ALA A 114 -1.70 3.31 11.97
CA ALA A 114 -0.82 3.00 10.83
C ALA A 114 0.66 2.78 11.21
N GLY A 115 1.03 2.97 12.47
CA GLY A 115 2.42 2.91 12.92
C GLY A 115 3.21 4.19 12.62
N HIS A 116 4.49 4.17 12.98
CA HIS A 116 5.41 5.30 12.84
C HIS A 116 6.84 4.83 12.52
N THR A 117 7.69 5.75 12.08
CA THR A 117 9.05 5.45 11.60
C THR A 117 9.93 4.74 12.62
N ASP A 118 9.88 5.12 13.89
CA ASP A 118 10.65 4.42 14.95
C ASP A 118 10.22 2.96 15.12
N GLY A 119 8.92 2.66 15.00
CA GLY A 119 8.42 1.28 15.02
C GLY A 119 8.93 0.47 13.83
N ALA A 120 8.93 1.07 12.64
CA ALA A 120 9.47 0.43 11.44
C ALA A 120 10.97 0.11 11.56
N LYS A 121 11.75 1.01 12.18
CA LYS A 121 13.18 0.78 12.46
C LYS A 121 13.42 -0.34 13.46
N LYS A 122 12.59 -0.44 14.50
CA LYS A 122 12.66 -1.52 15.49
C LYS A 122 12.33 -2.86 14.86
N GLU A 123 11.28 -2.91 14.04
CA GLU A 123 10.87 -4.13 13.34
C GLU A 123 11.97 -4.65 12.40
N ILE A 124 12.58 -3.80 11.57
CA ILE A 124 13.64 -4.28 10.69
C ILE A 124 14.88 -4.73 11.48
N ARG A 125 15.22 -4.05 12.59
CA ARG A 125 16.32 -4.50 13.45
C ARG A 125 16.03 -5.86 14.07
N ALA A 126 14.80 -6.09 14.53
CA ALA A 126 14.38 -7.39 15.05
C ALA A 126 14.53 -8.50 14.02
N ILE A 127 14.10 -8.27 12.77
CA ILE A 127 14.22 -9.26 11.69
C ILE A 127 15.68 -9.61 11.41
N PHE A 128 16.61 -8.66 11.57
CA PHE A 128 18.02 -8.80 11.19
C PHE A 128 18.99 -8.91 12.37
N ASP A 129 18.51 -9.27 13.56
CA ASP A 129 19.35 -9.42 14.77
C ASP A 129 20.20 -8.17 15.08
N GLY A 130 19.63 -6.99 14.78
CA GLY A 130 20.27 -5.68 14.93
C GLY A 130 21.36 -5.35 13.90
N ARG A 131 21.66 -6.25 12.94
CA ARG A 131 22.81 -6.11 12.02
C ARG A 131 22.57 -5.19 10.84
N VAL A 132 21.31 -4.99 10.45
CA VAL A 132 20.95 -4.15 9.29
C VAL A 132 20.52 -2.77 9.75
N ALA A 133 21.20 -1.75 9.20
CA ALA A 133 20.79 -0.36 9.28
C ALA A 133 20.10 0.02 7.96
N PHE A 134 18.77 0.01 7.95
CA PHE A 134 18.00 0.64 6.89
C PHE A 134 17.40 1.94 7.43
N ASP A 135 17.72 3.06 6.79
CA ASP A 135 17.52 4.37 7.42
C ASP A 135 16.06 4.79 7.55
N THR A 136 15.18 4.36 6.63
CA THR A 136 13.78 4.81 6.58
C THR A 136 12.81 3.74 6.08
N PRO A 137 12.71 2.57 6.75
CA PRO A 137 11.70 1.58 6.38
C PRO A 137 10.30 2.18 6.60
N LYS A 138 9.36 1.82 5.74
CA LYS A 138 7.95 2.17 5.95
C LYS A 138 7.39 1.28 7.06
N PRO A 139 6.45 1.77 7.89
CA PRO A 139 5.78 0.91 8.88
C PRO A 139 4.95 -0.18 8.17
N THR A 140 5.15 -1.45 8.54
CA THR A 140 4.39 -2.56 7.95
C THR A 140 2.88 -2.41 8.16
N ARG A 141 2.47 -1.95 9.35
CA ARG A 141 1.06 -1.65 9.68
C ARG A 141 0.40 -0.64 8.74
N LEU A 142 1.15 0.33 8.22
CA LEU A 142 0.62 1.28 7.23
C LEU A 142 0.29 0.55 5.93
N VAL A 143 1.20 -0.30 5.46
CA VAL A 143 1.02 -1.02 4.20
C VAL A 143 -0.04 -2.10 4.34
N GLU A 144 -0.10 -2.84 5.44
CA GLU A 144 -1.18 -3.77 5.75
C GLU A 144 -2.55 -3.09 5.72
N ARG A 145 -2.67 -1.89 6.30
CA ARG A 145 -3.91 -1.11 6.25
C ARG A 145 -4.29 -0.72 4.83
N ILE A 146 -3.32 -0.27 4.01
CA ILE A 146 -3.56 0.07 2.60
C ILE A 146 -4.08 -1.17 1.86
N LEU A 147 -3.41 -2.30 2.00
CA LEU A 147 -3.77 -3.55 1.33
C LEU A 147 -5.12 -4.09 1.81
N ALA A 148 -5.43 -4.00 3.11
CA ALA A 148 -6.74 -4.40 3.63
C ALA A 148 -7.90 -3.55 3.07
N ILE A 149 -7.62 -2.30 2.68
CA ILE A 149 -8.62 -1.41 2.05
C ILE A 149 -8.71 -1.66 0.54
N ALA A 150 -7.58 -1.89 -0.13
CA ALA A 150 -7.45 -1.81 -1.59
C ALA A 150 -7.26 -3.16 -2.30
N SER A 151 -7.18 -4.28 -1.58
CA SER A 151 -6.96 -5.61 -2.16
C SER A 151 -7.87 -6.68 -1.56
N GLN A 152 -8.07 -7.75 -2.32
CA GLN A 152 -8.77 -8.97 -1.93
C GLN A 152 -7.80 -10.17 -2.00
N PRO A 153 -8.13 -11.32 -1.37
CA PRO A 153 -7.43 -12.58 -1.67
C PRO A 153 -7.35 -12.85 -3.18
N GLY A 154 -6.22 -13.38 -3.64
CA GLY A 154 -5.93 -13.70 -5.05
C GLY A 154 -5.29 -12.57 -5.87
N ASP A 155 -5.38 -11.32 -5.39
CA ASP A 155 -4.85 -10.15 -6.09
C ASP A 155 -3.32 -10.19 -6.22
N LEU A 156 -2.83 -9.56 -7.29
CA LEU A 156 -1.40 -9.33 -7.53
C LEU A 156 -1.03 -7.90 -7.12
N ILE A 157 -0.14 -7.78 -6.15
CA ILE A 157 0.39 -6.51 -5.64
C ILE A 157 1.74 -6.24 -6.31
N LEU A 158 1.91 -5.05 -6.87
CA LEU A 158 3.19 -4.59 -7.41
C LEU A 158 3.72 -3.43 -6.55
N ASP A 159 4.96 -3.58 -6.10
CA ASP A 159 5.73 -2.48 -5.52
C ASP A 159 7.04 -2.32 -6.31
N SER A 160 7.06 -1.32 -7.18
CA SER A 160 8.21 -1.01 -8.03
C SER A 160 9.35 -0.27 -7.29
N PHE A 161 9.18 0.00 -6.00
CA PHE A 161 10.15 0.69 -5.14
C PHE A 161 10.21 0.02 -3.77
N ALA A 162 10.53 -1.28 -3.78
CA ALA A 162 10.35 -2.15 -2.63
C ALA A 162 11.14 -1.70 -1.38
N GLY A 163 12.29 -1.06 -1.57
CA GLY A 163 13.18 -0.62 -0.52
C GLY A 163 13.52 -1.80 0.39
N SER A 164 13.22 -1.67 1.67
CA SER A 164 13.40 -2.75 2.64
C SER A 164 12.44 -3.93 2.50
N GLY A 165 11.53 -3.99 1.52
CA GLY A 165 10.61 -5.12 1.32
C GLY A 165 9.36 -5.09 2.21
N THR A 166 8.96 -3.90 2.67
CA THR A 166 7.83 -3.72 3.61
C THR A 166 6.51 -4.25 3.03
N THR A 167 6.28 -4.00 1.74
CA THR A 167 5.06 -4.45 1.06
C THR A 167 4.96 -5.97 0.98
N GLY A 168 6.08 -6.65 0.72
CA GLY A 168 6.09 -8.11 0.72
C GLY A 168 5.79 -8.71 2.09
N GLN A 169 6.36 -8.14 3.16
CA GLN A 169 6.02 -8.57 4.53
C GLN A 169 4.54 -8.35 4.84
N ALA A 170 3.98 -7.20 4.48
CA ALA A 170 2.56 -6.90 4.70
C ALA A 170 1.63 -7.89 3.99
N VAL A 171 1.96 -8.26 2.74
CA VAL A 171 1.21 -9.30 1.99
C VAL A 171 1.25 -10.65 2.70
N LEU A 172 2.44 -11.08 3.14
CA LEU A 172 2.61 -12.34 3.87
C LEU A 172 1.84 -12.36 5.20
N ASN A 173 1.87 -11.26 5.95
CA ASN A 173 1.14 -11.10 7.20
C ASN A 173 -0.38 -11.18 6.97
N LEU A 174 -0.90 -10.46 5.97
CA LEU A 174 -2.33 -10.46 5.66
C LEU A 174 -2.81 -11.84 5.22
N ASN A 175 -2.09 -12.51 4.31
CA ASN A 175 -2.42 -13.87 3.88
C ASN A 175 -2.47 -14.86 5.06
N ARG A 176 -1.55 -14.71 6.02
CA ARG A 176 -1.60 -15.51 7.25
C ARG A 176 -2.80 -15.17 8.13
N GLN A 177 -3.15 -13.88 8.22
CA GLN A 177 -4.22 -13.39 9.08
C GLN A 177 -5.61 -13.79 8.56
N ASP A 178 -5.85 -13.66 7.25
CA ASP A 178 -7.17 -13.89 6.63
C ASP A 178 -7.26 -15.20 5.84
N GLY A 179 -6.19 -15.99 5.78
CA GLY A 179 -6.13 -17.22 5.01
C GLY A 179 -6.11 -17.00 3.50
N GLY A 180 -5.84 -15.77 3.04
CA GLY A 180 -5.78 -15.40 1.64
C GLY A 180 -4.50 -15.82 0.93
N ASP A 181 -4.47 -15.56 -0.37
CA ASP A 181 -3.45 -16.00 -1.32
C ASP A 181 -2.99 -14.86 -2.24
N ARG A 182 -2.94 -13.62 -1.72
CA ARG A 182 -2.39 -12.47 -2.43
C ARG A 182 -0.95 -12.76 -2.87
N ARG A 183 -0.59 -12.30 -4.07
CA ARG A 183 0.75 -12.43 -4.64
C ARG A 183 1.42 -11.07 -4.69
N VAL A 184 2.74 -11.02 -4.63
CA VAL A 184 3.49 -9.76 -4.65
C VAL A 184 4.68 -9.85 -5.61
N ILE A 185 4.87 -8.78 -6.38
CA ILE A 185 6.09 -8.53 -7.15
C ILE A 185 6.76 -7.30 -6.54
N LEU A 186 8.02 -7.45 -6.15
CA LEU A 186 8.86 -6.40 -5.61
C LEU A 186 9.98 -6.09 -6.61
N VAL A 187 10.19 -4.81 -6.91
CA VAL A 187 11.35 -4.36 -7.70
C VAL A 187 12.22 -3.47 -6.82
N GLU A 188 13.51 -3.77 -6.79
CA GLU A 188 14.54 -3.00 -6.08
C GLU A 188 15.81 -2.93 -6.92
N LEU A 189 16.43 -1.75 -6.98
CA LEU A 189 17.63 -1.48 -7.77
C LEU A 189 18.89 -1.28 -6.91
N GLY A 190 18.72 -1.17 -5.58
CA GLY A 190 19.82 -1.06 -4.65
C GLY A 190 20.65 -2.35 -4.54
N ASP A 191 21.93 -2.19 -4.22
CA ASP A 191 22.89 -3.27 -3.93
C ASP A 191 22.51 -4.12 -2.70
N TYR A 192 21.53 -3.66 -1.93
CA TYR A 192 20.97 -4.35 -0.76
C TYR A 192 19.71 -5.19 -1.09
N ALA A 193 19.29 -5.29 -2.35
CA ALA A 193 18.08 -6.02 -2.73
C ALA A 193 18.11 -7.48 -2.23
N GLU A 194 19.22 -8.19 -2.40
CA GLU A 194 19.34 -9.55 -1.88
C GLU A 194 19.51 -9.59 -0.35
N SER A 195 20.42 -8.78 0.18
CA SER A 195 20.84 -8.85 1.59
C SER A 195 19.82 -8.27 2.57
N VAL A 196 18.92 -7.41 2.11
CA VAL A 196 17.88 -6.76 2.93
C VAL A 196 16.48 -7.08 2.42
N THR A 197 16.14 -6.74 1.18
CA THR A 197 14.76 -6.86 0.68
C THR A 197 14.32 -8.33 0.61
N ALA A 198 15.10 -9.16 -0.07
CA ALA A 198 14.86 -10.59 -0.21
C ALA A 198 15.01 -11.32 1.14
N GLU A 199 16.07 -11.00 1.89
CA GLU A 199 16.32 -11.62 3.20
C GLU A 199 15.20 -11.33 4.20
N ARG A 200 14.63 -10.11 4.21
CA ARG A 200 13.46 -9.79 5.03
C ARG A 200 12.29 -10.72 4.73
N LEU A 201 12.02 -11.01 3.46
CA LEU A 201 10.94 -11.93 3.09
C LEU A 201 11.28 -13.37 3.48
N ARG A 202 12.51 -13.83 3.25
CA ARG A 202 12.95 -15.17 3.68
C ARG A 202 12.77 -15.36 5.19
N ARG A 203 13.16 -14.38 6.00
CA ARG A 203 13.00 -14.41 7.46
C ARG A 203 11.54 -14.26 7.90
N THR A 204 10.75 -13.44 7.23
CA THR A 204 9.30 -13.34 7.49
C THR A 204 8.61 -14.70 7.25
N ILE A 205 8.95 -15.38 6.16
CA ILE A 205 8.38 -16.69 5.78
C ILE A 205 8.79 -17.78 6.78
N ARG A 206 10.08 -17.85 7.12
CA ARG A 206 10.65 -18.90 7.98
C ARG A 206 10.45 -18.66 9.48
N GLY A 207 10.28 -17.40 9.87
CA GLY A 207 10.40 -16.97 11.25
C GLY A 207 11.84 -16.52 11.56
N TYR A 208 11.97 -15.79 12.66
CA TYR A 208 13.24 -15.25 13.14
C TYR A 208 13.20 -15.11 14.66
N GLN A 209 14.36 -14.92 15.29
CA GLN A 209 14.44 -14.63 16.70
C GLN A 209 14.39 -13.11 16.90
N ASP A 210 13.53 -12.67 17.80
CA ASP A 210 13.41 -11.28 18.20
C ASP A 210 13.81 -11.14 19.66
N THR A 211 14.34 -9.97 20.02
CA THR A 211 14.63 -9.62 21.40
C THR A 211 13.54 -8.67 21.88
N ARG A 212 12.66 -9.18 22.75
CA ARG A 212 11.69 -8.33 23.43
C ARG A 212 12.39 -7.54 24.52
N VAL A 213 12.26 -6.22 24.43
CA VAL A 213 12.84 -5.27 25.38
C VAL A 213 11.74 -4.79 26.34
N GLU A 214 11.86 -5.10 27.62
CA GLU A 214 10.99 -4.57 28.68
C GLU A 214 11.71 -3.43 29.42
N GLU A 215 11.07 -2.26 29.50
CA GLU A 215 11.58 -1.11 30.24
C GLU A 215 10.91 -0.99 31.61
N HIS A 216 11.73 -0.89 32.65
CA HIS A 216 11.33 -0.66 34.03
C HIS A 216 11.82 0.70 34.48
N VAL A 217 10.89 1.60 34.81
CA VAL A 217 11.26 2.88 35.43
C VAL A 217 11.54 2.61 36.91
N LEU A 218 12.81 2.60 37.30
CA LEU A 218 13.24 2.30 38.66
C LEU A 218 13.19 3.52 39.59
N PHE A 219 13.39 4.71 39.02
CA PHE A 219 13.31 5.97 39.75
C PHE A 219 12.73 7.04 38.82
N ASP A 220 11.76 7.83 39.29
CA ASP A 220 11.18 8.94 38.54
C ASP A 220 10.76 10.08 39.48
N GLN A 221 11.63 11.08 39.62
CA GLN A 221 11.39 12.25 40.47
C GLN A 221 11.18 13.51 39.63
N LYS A 222 9.96 14.04 39.61
CA LYS A 222 9.63 15.29 38.90
C LYS A 222 10.43 16.47 39.44
N LEU A 223 10.95 17.30 38.53
CA LEU A 223 11.65 18.54 38.85
C LEU A 223 10.64 19.64 39.22
N THR A 224 10.27 19.66 40.49
CA THR A 224 9.48 20.74 41.11
C THR A 224 10.40 21.66 41.91
N LEU A 225 9.92 22.87 42.28
CA LEU A 225 10.69 23.76 43.16
C LEU A 225 11.07 23.10 44.50
N ALA A 226 10.23 22.20 45.02
CA ALA A 226 10.53 21.43 46.22
C ALA A 226 11.63 20.39 45.99
N ALA A 227 11.63 19.72 44.83
CA ALA A 227 12.68 18.77 44.46
C ALA A 227 14.03 19.47 44.25
N LEU A 228 14.03 20.66 43.64
CA LEU A 228 15.26 21.45 43.42
C LEU A 228 15.93 21.88 44.73
N LYS A 229 15.15 22.18 45.77
CA LYS A 229 15.69 22.48 47.11
C LYS A 229 16.44 21.30 47.74
N ARG A 230 16.13 20.06 47.35
CA ARG A 230 16.78 18.82 47.78
C ARG A 230 17.54 18.15 46.64
N GLY A 231 18.06 18.92 45.70
CA GLY A 231 18.64 18.39 44.45
C GLY A 231 19.79 17.40 44.69
N ALA A 232 20.65 17.66 45.69
CA ALA A 232 21.73 16.73 46.05
C ALA A 232 21.19 15.37 46.50
N ASP A 233 20.15 15.37 47.34
CA ASP A 233 19.51 14.15 47.84
C ASP A 233 18.86 13.36 46.69
N VAL A 234 18.13 14.05 45.80
CA VAL A 234 17.47 13.41 44.65
C VAL A 234 18.48 12.73 43.72
N VAL A 235 19.65 13.34 43.52
CA VAL A 235 20.73 12.74 42.71
C VAL A 235 21.36 11.55 43.44
N SER A 236 21.55 11.64 44.75
CA SER A 236 22.07 10.52 45.56
C SER A 236 21.12 9.33 45.52
N GLU A 237 19.83 9.54 45.80
CA GLU A 237 18.77 8.51 45.74
C GLU A 237 18.73 7.83 44.37
N ALA A 238 18.75 8.61 43.28
CA ALA A 238 18.77 8.07 41.93
C ALA A 238 20.06 7.25 41.66
N THR A 239 21.20 7.69 42.17
CA THR A 239 22.48 6.99 42.01
C THR A 239 22.50 5.67 42.77
N GLU A 240 21.94 5.64 43.99
CA GLU A 240 21.78 4.42 44.78
C GLU A 240 20.88 3.40 44.06
N VAL A 241 19.75 3.84 43.52
CA VAL A 241 18.85 2.98 42.72
C VAL A 241 19.59 2.43 41.49
N TYR A 242 20.37 3.25 40.81
CA TYR A 242 21.20 2.82 39.69
C TYR A 242 22.20 1.72 40.11
N GLU A 243 22.99 1.94 41.17
CA GLU A 243 24.00 0.96 41.62
C GLU A 243 23.36 -0.34 42.13
N GLN A 244 22.23 -0.27 42.85
CA GLN A 244 21.51 -1.46 43.33
C GLN A 244 20.95 -2.31 42.18
N ALA A 245 20.50 -1.67 41.10
CA ALA A 245 19.92 -2.35 39.95
C ALA A 245 20.98 -2.97 39.01
N ARG A 246 22.26 -2.58 39.15
CA ARG A 246 23.33 -3.11 38.30
C ARG A 246 23.46 -4.62 38.48
N GLY A 247 23.53 -5.32 37.35
CA GLY A 247 23.63 -6.78 37.31
C GLY A 247 22.30 -7.51 37.43
N SER A 248 21.20 -6.83 37.79
CA SER A 248 19.84 -7.43 37.80
C SER A 248 19.10 -7.26 36.48
N TYR A 249 19.56 -6.36 35.61
CA TYR A 249 18.96 -6.07 34.31
C TYR A 249 20.02 -6.08 33.22
N THR A 250 19.61 -6.32 31.96
CA THR A 250 20.50 -6.27 30.80
C THR A 250 21.20 -4.91 30.67
N LYS A 251 20.47 -3.82 30.92
CA LYS A 251 21.02 -2.46 30.94
C LYS A 251 20.30 -1.60 31.98
N VAL A 252 21.03 -0.70 32.64
CA VAL A 252 20.47 0.33 33.54
C VAL A 252 21.04 1.68 33.15
N SER A 253 20.18 2.69 32.97
CA SER A 253 20.61 4.06 32.66
C SER A 253 21.18 4.72 33.91
N ARG A 254 22.21 5.55 33.76
CA ARG A 254 22.59 6.48 34.82
C ARG A 254 21.46 7.49 35.09
N PRO A 255 21.42 8.12 36.27
CA PRO A 255 20.47 9.20 36.55
C PRO A 255 20.56 10.31 35.49
N ALA A 256 19.45 10.60 34.83
CA ALA A 256 19.39 11.61 33.78
C ALA A 256 18.09 12.41 33.87
N VAL A 257 18.14 13.68 33.46
CA VAL A 257 16.94 14.51 33.33
C VAL A 257 16.25 14.19 32.01
N VAL A 258 15.00 13.71 32.08
CA VAL A 258 14.17 13.34 30.94
C VAL A 258 12.89 14.17 30.96
N THR A 259 12.52 14.72 29.80
CA THR A 259 11.26 15.46 29.65
C THR A 259 10.21 14.59 29.00
N THR A 260 9.16 14.25 29.75
CA THR A 260 7.99 13.53 29.22
C THR A 260 6.98 14.55 28.69
N VAL A 261 6.62 14.46 27.40
CA VAL A 261 5.62 15.32 26.77
C VAL A 261 4.28 14.59 26.69
N LYS A 262 3.22 15.17 27.27
CA LYS A 262 1.83 14.76 27.04
C LYS A 262 1.06 15.95 26.48
N GLY A 263 0.60 15.84 25.23
CA GLY A 263 -0.07 16.94 24.54
C GLY A 263 0.85 18.14 24.33
N LYS A 264 0.43 19.33 24.80
CA LYS A 264 1.22 20.58 24.71
C LYS A 264 2.12 20.85 25.92
N THR A 265 2.13 19.95 26.91
CA THR A 265 2.82 20.15 28.19
C THR A 265 3.94 19.14 28.37
N GLY A 266 5.14 19.62 28.72
CA GLY A 266 6.30 18.80 29.09
C GLY A 266 6.53 18.81 30.59
N THR A 267 6.82 17.65 31.18
CA THR A 267 7.26 17.52 32.59
C THR A 267 8.66 16.94 32.61
N ALA A 268 9.61 17.67 33.18
CA ALA A 268 10.97 17.19 33.38
C ALA A 268 11.09 16.41 34.70
N SER A 269 11.80 15.28 34.68
CA SER A 269 12.09 14.48 35.86
C SER A 269 13.49 13.89 35.81
N VAL A 270 14.08 13.62 36.97
CA VAL A 270 15.27 12.79 37.09
C VAL A 270 14.82 11.34 37.05
N ARG A 271 15.33 10.56 36.09
CA ARG A 271 14.90 9.18 35.85
C ARG A 271 16.07 8.21 35.80
N VAL A 272 15.83 7.01 36.34
CA VAL A 272 16.64 5.81 36.14
C VAL A 272 15.74 4.75 35.51
N VAL A 273 16.11 4.27 34.32
CA VAL A 273 15.37 3.24 33.58
C VAL A 273 16.26 2.02 33.46
N ALA A 274 15.72 0.86 33.81
CA ALA A 274 16.33 -0.42 33.52
C ALA A 274 15.64 -1.08 32.34
N THR A 275 16.39 -1.89 31.61
CA THR A 275 15.97 -2.59 30.41
C THR A 275 16.31 -4.06 30.58
N GLN A 276 15.29 -4.91 30.46
CA GLN A 276 15.44 -6.35 30.42
C GLN A 276 15.17 -6.85 29.01
N GLU A 277 16.10 -7.64 28.50
CA GLU A 277 15.99 -8.28 27.18
C GLU A 277 15.60 -9.75 27.35
N HIS A 278 14.64 -10.19 26.55
CA HIS A 278 14.17 -11.57 26.49
C HIS A 278 14.14 -12.04 25.04
N GLU A 279 14.82 -13.14 24.74
CA GLU A 279 14.72 -13.79 23.44
C GLU A 279 13.31 -14.39 23.25
N ARG A 280 12.76 -14.20 22.05
CA ARG A 280 11.46 -14.72 21.65
C ARG A 280 11.53 -15.19 20.21
N ASP A 281 11.02 -16.38 19.96
CA ASP A 281 10.82 -16.85 18.60
C ASP A 281 9.57 -16.20 17.97
N VAL A 282 9.76 -15.59 16.80
CA VAL A 282 8.68 -15.11 15.94
C VAL A 282 8.39 -16.18 14.90
N SER A 283 7.19 -16.77 14.97
CA SER A 283 6.77 -17.80 14.02
C SER A 283 6.69 -17.23 12.61
N GLY A 284 7.23 -17.97 11.63
CA GLY A 284 7.13 -17.58 10.23
C GLY A 284 5.71 -17.53 9.70
N THR A 285 5.49 -16.71 8.67
CA THR A 285 4.18 -16.58 8.04
C THR A 285 3.83 -17.80 7.19
N GLY A 286 4.84 -18.54 6.71
CA GLY A 286 4.71 -19.47 5.59
C GLY A 286 4.73 -18.74 4.25
N GLY A 287 4.39 -19.46 3.18
CA GLY A 287 4.46 -18.97 1.79
C GLY A 287 5.79 -19.28 1.11
N SER A 288 5.98 -18.73 -0.09
CA SER A 288 7.17 -18.92 -0.91
C SER A 288 7.65 -17.60 -1.48
N PHE A 289 8.95 -17.50 -1.73
CA PHE A 289 9.57 -16.32 -2.31
C PHE A 289 10.68 -16.76 -3.28
N SER A 290 10.71 -16.13 -4.44
CA SER A 290 11.76 -16.29 -5.44
C SER A 290 12.44 -14.94 -5.66
N TYR A 291 13.77 -14.96 -5.73
CA TYR A 291 14.58 -13.80 -6.04
C TYR A 291 15.16 -13.96 -7.44
N TYR A 292 15.09 -12.89 -8.22
CA TYR A 292 15.62 -12.82 -9.58
C TYR A 292 16.43 -11.54 -9.71
N GLU A 293 17.58 -11.63 -10.36
CA GLU A 293 18.35 -10.48 -10.79
C GLU A 293 18.05 -10.19 -12.25
N LEU A 294 17.91 -8.91 -12.60
CA LEU A 294 17.84 -8.51 -13.99
C LEU A 294 19.21 -8.72 -14.63
N GLY A 295 19.24 -9.44 -15.75
CA GLY A 295 20.44 -9.59 -16.56
C GLY A 295 20.84 -8.30 -17.26
N ALA A 296 21.88 -8.38 -18.10
CA ALA A 296 22.29 -7.26 -18.93
C ALA A 296 21.13 -6.77 -19.82
N PRO A 297 21.07 -5.47 -20.15
CA PRO A 297 19.99 -4.93 -20.97
C PRO A 297 20.01 -5.58 -22.36
N LEU A 298 18.81 -5.79 -22.93
CA LEU A 298 18.66 -6.36 -24.27
C LEU A 298 19.31 -5.48 -25.35
N LEU A 299 19.23 -4.16 -25.19
CA LEU A 299 19.69 -3.18 -26.16
C LEU A 299 20.81 -2.34 -25.59
N VAL A 300 21.83 -2.08 -26.42
CA VAL A 300 22.87 -1.08 -26.17
C VAL A 300 22.76 -0.04 -27.28
N GLY A 301 22.17 1.12 -26.97
CA GLY A 301 21.82 2.11 -27.99
C GLY A 301 20.63 1.65 -28.83
N GLU A 302 20.83 1.49 -30.15
CA GLU A 302 19.80 0.98 -31.07
C GLU A 302 19.97 -0.50 -31.42
N ASP A 303 21.09 -1.10 -31.03
CA ASP A 303 21.47 -2.46 -31.40
C ASP A 303 21.22 -3.45 -30.27
N LEU A 304 21.07 -4.73 -30.62
CA LEU A 304 21.06 -5.83 -29.66
C LEU A 304 22.39 -5.87 -28.92
N ASN A 305 22.33 -6.14 -27.61
CA ASN A 305 23.51 -6.24 -26.77
C ASN A 305 24.33 -7.49 -27.14
N PRO A 306 25.54 -7.35 -27.72
CA PRO A 306 26.35 -8.48 -28.15
C PRO A 306 26.93 -9.28 -26.98
N ALA A 307 26.85 -8.74 -25.75
CA ALA A 307 27.29 -9.44 -24.55
C ALA A 307 26.24 -10.45 -24.02
N LEU A 308 25.00 -10.40 -24.53
CA LEU A 308 23.97 -11.38 -24.17
C LEU A 308 24.22 -12.70 -24.89
N ALA A 309 23.88 -13.81 -24.21
CA ALA A 309 23.88 -15.12 -24.85
C ALA A 309 22.80 -15.16 -25.94
N LEU A 310 23.11 -15.84 -27.05
CA LEU A 310 22.20 -15.96 -28.20
C LEU A 310 20.83 -16.51 -27.78
N GLU A 311 20.81 -17.46 -26.84
CA GLU A 311 19.60 -18.07 -26.29
C GLU A 311 18.69 -17.04 -25.60
N GLN A 312 19.25 -16.03 -24.92
CA GLN A 312 18.48 -14.97 -24.27
C GLN A 312 17.83 -14.05 -25.31
N LEU A 313 18.55 -13.76 -26.40
CA LEU A 313 18.00 -13.01 -27.53
C LEU A 313 16.87 -13.79 -28.22
N ARG A 314 17.07 -15.10 -28.43
CA ARG A 314 16.05 -16.01 -28.99
C ARG A 314 14.81 -16.07 -28.11
N GLU A 315 14.98 -16.18 -26.80
CA GLU A 315 13.87 -16.17 -25.85
C GLU A 315 13.04 -14.89 -25.98
N TYR A 316 13.70 -13.74 -26.04
CA TYR A 316 13.03 -12.45 -26.19
C TYR A 316 12.28 -12.33 -27.52
N VAL A 317 12.94 -12.67 -28.64
CA VAL A 317 12.33 -12.61 -29.98
C VAL A 317 11.14 -13.55 -30.08
N TRP A 318 11.26 -14.75 -29.54
CA TRP A 318 10.16 -15.72 -29.49
C TRP A 318 8.99 -15.19 -28.65
N TYR A 319 9.26 -14.72 -27.43
CA TYR A 319 8.22 -14.25 -26.53
C TYR A 319 7.50 -13.01 -27.07
N THR A 320 8.23 -12.03 -27.60
CA THR A 320 7.63 -10.83 -28.21
C THR A 320 6.81 -11.14 -29.47
N SER A 321 7.12 -12.25 -30.15
CA SER A 321 6.38 -12.69 -31.34
C SER A 321 5.14 -13.52 -31.02
N THR A 322 5.19 -14.33 -29.95
CA THR A 322 4.21 -15.39 -29.70
C THR A 322 3.47 -15.23 -28.37
N SER A 323 3.97 -14.38 -27.46
CA SER A 323 3.53 -14.32 -26.06
C SER A 323 3.59 -15.68 -25.34
N THR A 324 4.50 -16.57 -25.76
CA THR A 324 4.71 -17.88 -25.14
C THR A 324 6.17 -18.08 -24.73
N PRO A 325 6.46 -18.90 -23.70
CA PRO A 325 7.84 -19.20 -23.31
C PRO A 325 8.62 -19.92 -24.41
N TYR A 326 9.87 -19.49 -24.63
CA TYR A 326 10.79 -20.18 -25.54
C TYR A 326 11.27 -21.49 -24.93
N ARG A 327 11.36 -22.55 -25.75
CA ARG A 327 11.87 -23.86 -25.32
C ARG A 327 13.07 -24.24 -26.18
N PRO A 328 14.30 -24.20 -25.63
CA PRO A 328 15.50 -24.61 -26.35
C PRO A 328 15.39 -26.06 -26.81
N GLY A 329 15.73 -26.33 -28.08
CA GLY A 329 15.58 -27.66 -28.69
C GLY A 329 15.35 -27.64 -30.20
N ALA A 330 14.99 -26.49 -30.77
CA ALA A 330 14.89 -26.27 -32.22
C ALA A 330 16.25 -26.15 -32.93
N ASP A 331 17.30 -25.78 -32.17
CA ASP A 331 18.67 -25.53 -32.66
C ASP A 331 19.29 -26.73 -33.39
N ALA A 332 18.80 -27.95 -33.12
CA ALA A 332 19.28 -29.17 -33.75
C ALA A 332 18.84 -29.35 -35.21
N VAL A 333 17.84 -28.59 -35.67
CA VAL A 333 17.25 -28.75 -37.01
C VAL A 333 17.81 -27.73 -38.00
N PHE A 334 17.92 -26.46 -37.59
CA PHE A 334 18.48 -25.38 -38.38
C PHE A 334 18.96 -24.27 -37.43
N PRO A 335 20.17 -23.69 -37.63
CA PRO A 335 20.78 -22.81 -36.63
C PRO A 335 19.90 -21.64 -36.18
N ASP A 336 19.14 -21.04 -37.10
CA ASP A 336 18.32 -19.84 -36.80
C ASP A 336 16.89 -20.17 -36.37
N PHE A 337 16.50 -21.45 -36.39
CA PHE A 337 15.10 -21.83 -36.19
C PHE A 337 14.71 -21.75 -34.72
N LEU A 338 13.66 -20.98 -34.42
CA LEU A 338 13.12 -20.83 -33.05
C LEU A 338 12.01 -21.84 -32.76
N GLY A 339 11.24 -22.23 -33.77
CA GLY A 339 10.10 -23.13 -33.62
C GLY A 339 8.89 -22.73 -34.45
N VAL A 340 7.80 -23.50 -34.31
CA VAL A 340 6.50 -23.23 -34.94
C VAL A 340 5.48 -22.84 -33.88
N HIS A 341 4.72 -21.78 -34.14
CA HIS A 341 3.57 -21.38 -33.32
C HIS A 341 2.41 -21.00 -34.25
N GLN A 342 1.23 -21.63 -34.05
CA GLN A 342 0.03 -21.40 -34.87
C GLN A 342 0.31 -21.47 -36.39
N ASP A 343 0.99 -22.52 -36.84
CA ASP A 343 1.36 -22.76 -38.24
C ASP A 343 2.26 -21.68 -38.88
N VAL A 344 2.94 -20.90 -38.04
CA VAL A 344 3.99 -19.94 -38.43
C VAL A 344 5.35 -20.42 -37.91
N ALA A 345 6.33 -20.58 -38.80
CA ALA A 345 7.70 -20.91 -38.43
C ALA A 345 8.52 -19.63 -38.20
N TYR A 346 9.19 -19.53 -37.04
CA TYR A 346 9.97 -18.36 -36.65
C TYR A 346 11.47 -18.63 -36.76
N PHE A 347 12.20 -17.67 -37.33
CA PHE A 347 13.65 -17.73 -37.52
C PHE A 347 14.29 -16.45 -37.04
N PHE A 348 15.42 -16.57 -36.34
CA PHE A 348 16.26 -15.47 -35.89
C PHE A 348 17.66 -15.64 -36.46
N ALA A 349 17.86 -15.12 -37.67
CA ALA A 349 19.15 -15.08 -38.34
C ALA A 349 19.95 -13.92 -37.75
N TYR A 350 20.86 -14.23 -36.82
CA TYR A 350 21.64 -13.22 -36.13
C TYR A 350 23.09 -13.67 -35.96
N ASP A 351 24.01 -12.81 -36.40
CA ASP A 351 25.44 -12.95 -36.18
C ASP A 351 25.96 -11.62 -35.62
N PRO A 352 26.53 -11.58 -34.39
CA PRO A 352 27.05 -10.35 -33.82
C PRO A 352 28.26 -9.79 -34.60
N GLY A 353 28.94 -10.60 -35.41
CA GLY A 353 30.12 -10.21 -36.19
C GLY A 353 29.84 -9.90 -37.67
N ALA A 354 28.63 -10.14 -38.17
CA ALA A 354 28.31 -9.98 -39.59
C ALA A 354 26.85 -9.60 -39.83
N THR A 355 26.60 -8.85 -40.92
CA THR A 355 25.24 -8.51 -41.34
C THR A 355 24.52 -9.73 -41.91
N THR A 356 23.40 -10.08 -41.31
CA THR A 356 22.53 -11.17 -41.75
C THR A 356 21.52 -10.68 -42.79
N THR A 357 21.32 -11.44 -43.87
CA THR A 357 20.43 -11.04 -44.96
C THR A 357 19.43 -12.15 -45.30
N LEU A 358 18.13 -11.81 -45.25
CA LEU A 358 17.09 -12.65 -45.83
C LEU A 358 17.21 -12.64 -47.36
N SER A 359 17.58 -13.78 -47.93
CA SER A 359 17.77 -13.97 -49.36
C SER A 359 17.05 -15.22 -49.89
N ARG A 360 16.98 -15.38 -51.21
CA ARG A 360 16.46 -16.61 -51.81
C ARG A 360 17.29 -17.83 -51.44
N GLU A 361 18.61 -17.66 -51.33
CA GLU A 361 19.53 -18.72 -50.90
C GLU A 361 19.26 -19.13 -49.45
N TYR A 362 19.05 -18.16 -48.57
CA TYR A 362 18.66 -18.41 -47.18
C TYR A 362 17.38 -19.24 -47.09
N LEU A 363 16.32 -18.83 -47.79
CA LEU A 363 15.05 -19.55 -47.80
C LEU A 363 15.17 -20.97 -48.39
N ALA A 364 16.03 -21.16 -49.40
CA ALA A 364 16.28 -22.46 -49.99
C ALA A 364 17.06 -23.40 -49.06
N ALA A 365 17.84 -22.86 -48.12
CA ALA A 365 18.58 -23.63 -47.13
C ALA A 365 17.71 -24.14 -45.96
N ILE A 366 16.49 -23.61 -45.79
CA ILE A 366 15.57 -24.03 -44.71
C ILE A 366 15.17 -25.51 -44.90
N PRO A 367 15.48 -26.40 -43.94
CA PRO A 367 15.14 -27.82 -44.04
C PRO A 367 13.64 -28.07 -44.05
N ALA A 368 13.22 -29.18 -44.67
CA ALA A 368 11.81 -29.59 -44.70
C ALA A 368 11.19 -29.75 -43.30
N ALA A 369 12.00 -30.07 -42.29
CA ALA A 369 11.58 -30.21 -40.90
C ALA A 369 11.16 -28.89 -40.23
N CYS A 370 11.51 -27.73 -40.81
CA CYS A 370 11.10 -26.41 -40.32
C CYS A 370 9.90 -25.83 -41.09
N ARG A 371 9.24 -26.61 -41.96
CA ARG A 371 8.15 -26.12 -42.80
C ARG A 371 6.90 -25.77 -41.99
N ALA A 372 6.28 -24.66 -42.38
CA ALA A 372 4.99 -24.21 -41.88
C ALA A 372 4.19 -23.51 -43.01
N GLU A 373 2.96 -23.10 -42.75
CA GLU A 373 2.11 -22.41 -43.74
C GLU A 373 2.65 -21.00 -44.07
N SER A 374 3.28 -20.37 -43.09
CA SER A 374 3.98 -19.09 -43.24
C SER A 374 5.25 -19.02 -42.39
N TYR A 375 6.10 -18.05 -42.70
CA TYR A 375 7.41 -17.89 -42.08
C TYR A 375 7.56 -16.45 -41.56
N VAL A 376 8.17 -16.29 -40.39
CA VAL A 376 8.63 -14.99 -39.89
C VAL A 376 10.14 -15.08 -39.71
N VAL A 377 10.88 -14.26 -40.45
CA VAL A 377 12.34 -14.25 -40.41
C VAL A 377 12.84 -12.90 -39.92
N TYR A 378 13.56 -12.94 -38.81
CA TYR A 378 14.31 -11.82 -38.29
C TYR A 378 15.73 -11.83 -38.87
N ALA A 379 16.13 -10.74 -39.54
CA ALA A 379 17.49 -10.53 -40.07
C ALA A 379 17.82 -9.02 -40.15
N ASP A 380 19.07 -8.64 -40.43
CA ASP A 380 19.47 -7.22 -40.54
C ASP A 380 19.01 -6.57 -41.84
N ALA A 381 19.01 -7.32 -42.93
CA ALA A 381 18.64 -6.86 -44.27
C ALA A 381 17.75 -7.88 -45.00
N CYS A 382 17.03 -7.41 -46.01
CA CYS A 382 16.25 -8.25 -46.90
C CYS A 382 16.56 -7.89 -48.36
N SER A 383 16.83 -8.91 -49.17
CA SER A 383 17.11 -8.78 -50.61
C SER A 383 15.89 -9.07 -51.50
N LEU A 384 14.77 -9.45 -50.88
CA LEU A 384 13.52 -9.80 -51.55
C LEU A 384 12.57 -8.59 -51.58
N THR A 385 11.80 -8.46 -52.66
CA THR A 385 10.73 -7.45 -52.74
C THR A 385 9.51 -7.88 -51.92
N GLU A 386 8.66 -6.93 -51.53
CA GLU A 386 7.40 -7.25 -50.82
C GLU A 386 6.53 -8.24 -51.59
N GLN A 387 6.47 -8.14 -52.92
CA GLN A 387 5.73 -9.09 -53.77
C GLN A 387 6.31 -10.51 -53.71
N GLN A 388 7.63 -10.65 -53.62
CA GLN A 388 8.29 -11.94 -53.49
C GLN A 388 8.06 -12.55 -52.11
N LEU A 389 8.14 -11.74 -51.05
CA LEU A 389 7.86 -12.14 -49.68
C LEU A 389 6.40 -12.63 -49.54
N ALA A 390 5.44 -11.86 -50.08
CA ALA A 390 4.04 -12.22 -50.09
C ALA A 390 3.77 -13.52 -50.86
N GLY A 391 4.40 -13.70 -52.04
CA GLY A 391 4.26 -14.93 -52.83
C GLY A 391 4.86 -16.18 -52.17
N LEU A 392 5.73 -16.02 -51.17
CA LEU A 392 6.37 -17.10 -50.42
C LEU A 392 5.80 -17.27 -49.00
N ASN A 393 4.76 -16.51 -48.62
CA ASN A 393 4.22 -16.43 -47.26
C ASN A 393 5.30 -16.13 -46.20
N VAL A 394 6.27 -15.26 -46.53
CA VAL A 394 7.35 -14.86 -45.61
C VAL A 394 7.13 -13.44 -45.12
N THR A 395 7.18 -13.23 -43.82
CA THR A 395 7.23 -11.92 -43.19
C THR A 395 8.65 -11.63 -42.75
N PHE A 396 9.25 -10.57 -43.29
CA PHE A 396 10.55 -10.08 -42.85
C PHE A 396 10.41 -9.11 -41.67
N LYS A 397 11.26 -9.26 -40.65
CA LYS A 397 11.39 -8.32 -39.53
C LYS A 397 12.84 -7.91 -39.33
N LYS A 398 13.12 -6.62 -39.24
CA LYS A 398 14.47 -6.09 -39.03
C LYS A 398 14.88 -6.12 -37.55
N ILE A 399 16.04 -6.70 -37.24
CA ILE A 399 16.51 -7.01 -35.87
C ILE A 399 16.62 -5.81 -34.92
N THR A 400 16.74 -4.58 -35.39
CA THR A 400 16.83 -3.39 -34.51
C THR A 400 15.55 -2.53 -34.49
N ARG A 401 14.74 -2.62 -35.55
CA ARG A 401 13.54 -1.79 -35.75
C ARG A 401 12.26 -2.50 -35.35
N ASP A 402 12.17 -3.80 -35.68
CA ASP A 402 10.92 -4.57 -35.63
C ASP A 402 10.92 -5.59 -34.49
N ILE A 403 11.98 -5.63 -33.67
CA ILE A 403 11.95 -6.23 -32.34
C ILE A 403 11.21 -5.25 -31.42
N VAL A 404 10.04 -5.67 -30.93
CA VAL A 404 9.18 -4.85 -30.07
C VAL A 404 9.95 -4.50 -28.80
N ARG A 405 10.11 -3.21 -28.52
CA ARG A 405 10.61 -2.71 -27.23
C ARG A 405 9.41 -2.68 -26.27
N LEU A 406 9.40 -3.57 -25.28
CA LEU A 406 8.37 -3.62 -24.24
C LEU A 406 8.50 -2.46 -23.25
#